data_AF-A0A7C6J196-F1
#
_entry.id   AF-A0A7C6J196-F1
#
_cell.length_a   1.000
_cell.length_b   1.000
_cell.length_c   1.000
_cell.angle_alpha   90.00
_cell.angle_beta   90.00
_cell.angle_gamma   90.00
#
_symmetry.space_group_name_H-M   'P 1'
#
loop_
_entity.id
_entity.type
_entity.pdbx_description
1 polymer ?
#
loop_
_entity_poly.entity_id
_entity_poly.type
_entity_poly.pdbx_seq_one_letter_code
_entity_poly.pdbx_strand_id
1 'polypeptide(L)'
;MSDYLKHYGILGMKWGIRRFQNKDGTLTAAGKKRYQNKDGTLTEAGKKKDEKEAKKQIAKRSTKLWVEGNNYAAKRINGKWLDDFNKKWSKVFEGYDNWQNSPEYSKYEKEYFKKLSSLMNESIKNNPESKFTTKLGSTYIARYIEEHGNVMWATEK
;
A
#
# COMPACT_ATOMS: atom_id res chain seq x y z
N MET A 1 49.42 6.48 -33.03
CA MET A 1 47.96 6.51 -33.28
C MET A 1 47.26 6.35 -31.95
N SER A 2 46.38 7.27 -31.56
CA SER A 2 45.53 7.13 -30.37
C SER A 2 44.10 6.91 -30.85
N ASP A 3 43.61 5.68 -30.68
CA ASP A 3 42.21 5.33 -30.94
C ASP A 3 41.39 5.73 -29.71
N TYR A 4 40.56 6.76 -29.85
CA TYR A 4 39.61 7.15 -28.82
C TYR A 4 38.18 6.94 -29.31
N LEU A 5 37.33 6.40 -28.44
CA LEU A 5 35.92 6.17 -28.71
C LEU A 5 35.14 7.50 -28.54
N LYS A 6 34.66 8.08 -29.64
CA LYS A 6 33.73 9.24 -29.60
C LYS A 6 32.29 8.75 -29.59
N HIS A 7 31.48 9.25 -28.64
CA HIS A 7 30.03 9.06 -28.66
C HIS A 7 29.36 10.25 -29.36
N TYR A 8 28.75 9.99 -30.51
CA TYR A 8 27.86 10.95 -31.17
C TYR A 8 26.46 10.81 -30.56
N GLY A 9 26.00 11.84 -29.87
CA GLY A 9 24.59 11.94 -29.47
C GLY A 9 23.68 12.00 -30.71
N ILE A 10 22.46 11.49 -30.61
CA ILE A 10 21.47 11.64 -31.68
C ILE A 10 21.05 13.11 -31.75
N LEU A 11 21.22 13.73 -32.93
CA LEU A 11 20.85 15.14 -33.15
C LEU A 11 19.37 15.35 -32.80
N GLY A 12 19.08 16.27 -31.87
CA GLY A 12 17.72 16.55 -31.38
C GLY A 12 17.24 15.71 -30.20
N MET A 13 18.08 14.82 -29.65
CA MET A 13 17.74 14.03 -28.47
C MET A 13 17.74 14.89 -27.20
N LYS A 14 16.57 15.06 -26.58
CA LYS A 14 16.41 15.77 -25.29
C LYS A 14 16.66 14.81 -24.14
N TRP A 15 17.67 15.09 -23.31
CA TRP A 15 17.95 14.32 -22.10
C TRP A 15 16.73 14.34 -21.15
N GLY A 16 16.34 13.17 -20.67
CA GLY A 16 15.21 13.02 -19.72
C GLY A 16 13.80 12.94 -20.31
N ILE A 17 13.58 13.29 -21.58
CA ILE A 17 12.24 13.23 -22.21
C ILE A 17 12.09 11.95 -23.05
N ARG A 18 11.28 11.00 -22.57
CA ARG A 18 11.00 9.76 -23.32
C ARG A 18 9.84 9.95 -24.29
N ARG A 19 9.87 9.23 -25.42
CA ARG A 19 8.92 9.31 -26.56
C ARG A 19 7.42 9.25 -26.18
N PHE A 20 7.07 8.67 -25.04
CA PHE A 20 5.68 8.52 -24.57
C PHE A 20 5.43 9.08 -23.16
N GLN A 21 6.31 9.97 -22.71
CA GLN A 21 6.20 10.62 -21.40
C GLN A 21 6.22 12.14 -21.54
N ASN A 22 5.40 12.80 -20.73
CA ASN A 22 5.40 14.25 -20.55
C ASN A 22 6.60 14.67 -19.69
N LYS A 23 6.89 15.98 -19.63
CA LYS A 23 8.01 16.53 -18.85
C LYS A 23 7.91 16.22 -17.35
N ASP A 24 6.70 16.12 -16.81
CA ASP A 24 6.39 15.74 -15.43
C ASP A 24 6.49 14.22 -15.18
N GLY A 25 6.83 13.43 -16.20
CA GLY A 25 6.95 11.98 -16.13
C GLY A 25 5.63 11.19 -16.24
N THR A 26 4.49 11.86 -16.45
CA THR A 26 3.21 11.23 -16.79
C THR A 26 3.21 10.70 -18.23
N LEU A 27 2.26 9.83 -18.59
CA LEU A 27 2.17 9.31 -19.97
C LEU A 27 1.48 10.31 -20.90
N THR A 28 1.98 10.44 -22.12
CA THR A 28 1.27 11.14 -23.21
C THR A 28 -0.01 10.37 -23.58
N ALA A 29 -0.95 11.01 -24.29
CA ALA A 29 -2.16 10.33 -24.77
C ALA A 29 -1.83 9.09 -25.62
N ALA A 30 -0.84 9.20 -26.52
CA ALA A 30 -0.34 8.06 -27.29
C ALA A 30 0.32 6.99 -26.42
N GLY A 31 1.00 7.39 -25.33
CA GLY A 31 1.56 6.50 -24.34
C GLY A 31 0.51 5.70 -23.57
N LYS A 32 -0.61 6.34 -23.19
CA LYS A 32 -1.74 5.68 -22.52
C LYS A 32 -2.43 4.67 -23.45
N LYS A 33 -2.69 5.05 -24.71
CA LYS A 33 -3.30 4.17 -25.72
C LYS A 33 -2.58 2.85 -25.93
N ARG A 34 -1.26 2.77 -25.71
CA ARG A 34 -0.49 1.51 -25.80
C ARG A 34 -0.86 0.49 -24.73
N TYR A 35 -1.43 0.94 -23.61
CA TYR A 35 -1.80 0.13 -22.46
C TYR A 35 -3.32 0.00 -22.32
N GLN A 36 -4.08 0.49 -23.29
CA GLN A 36 -5.54 0.48 -23.30
C GLN A 36 -6.06 -0.27 -24.53
N ASN A 37 -7.16 -0.99 -24.33
CA ASN A 37 -8.01 -1.52 -25.38
C ASN A 37 -8.78 -0.39 -26.07
N LYS A 38 -9.42 -0.68 -27.21
CA LYS A 38 -10.22 0.30 -27.95
C LYS A 38 -11.40 0.86 -27.13
N ASP A 39 -11.90 0.08 -26.18
CA ASP A 39 -12.97 0.45 -25.24
C ASP A 39 -12.49 1.29 -24.04
N GLY A 40 -11.18 1.58 -23.96
CA GLY A 40 -10.57 2.36 -22.89
C GLY A 40 -10.15 1.54 -21.66
N THR A 41 -10.50 0.25 -21.59
CA THR A 41 -10.04 -0.63 -20.49
C THR A 41 -8.55 -0.92 -20.61
N LEU A 42 -7.88 -1.26 -19.50
CA LEU A 42 -6.47 -1.62 -19.55
C LEU A 42 -6.26 -2.97 -20.24
N THR A 43 -5.26 -3.04 -21.12
CA THR A 43 -4.72 -4.31 -21.63
C THR A 43 -4.08 -5.09 -20.47
N GLU A 44 -3.78 -6.37 -20.67
CA GLU A 44 -3.06 -7.16 -19.65
C GLU A 44 -1.70 -6.53 -19.29
N ALA A 45 -0.97 -6.01 -20.29
CA ALA A 45 0.27 -5.27 -20.07
C ALA A 45 0.01 -3.94 -19.33
N GLY A 46 -1.14 -3.30 -19.57
CA GLY A 46 -1.60 -2.13 -18.84
C GLY A 46 -1.82 -2.44 -17.36
N LYS A 47 -2.60 -3.47 -17.06
CA LYS A 47 -2.88 -3.94 -15.68
C LYS A 47 -1.60 -4.24 -14.91
N LYS A 48 -0.68 -5.02 -15.50
CA LYS A 48 0.62 -5.33 -14.86
C LYS A 48 1.46 -4.09 -14.57
N LYS A 49 1.46 -3.11 -15.48
CA LYS A 49 2.17 -1.84 -15.29
C LYS A 49 1.53 -0.99 -14.20
N ASP A 50 0.21 -0.98 -14.18
CA ASP A 50 -0.61 -0.23 -13.25
C ASP A 50 -0.43 -0.73 -11.81
N GLU A 51 -0.56 -2.04 -11.61
CA GLU A 51 -0.28 -2.70 -10.32
C GLU A 51 1.16 -2.45 -9.84
N LYS A 52 2.13 -2.52 -10.75
CA LYS A 52 3.54 -2.23 -10.40
C LYS A 52 3.72 -0.78 -9.96
N GLU A 53 3.02 0.15 -10.58
CA GLU A 53 3.03 1.55 -10.15
C GLU A 53 2.31 1.71 -8.80
N ALA A 54 1.16 1.09 -8.60
CA ALA A 54 0.43 1.12 -7.34
C ALA A 54 1.28 0.61 -6.18
N LYS A 55 1.99 -0.51 -6.35
CA LYS A 55 2.95 -1.05 -5.38
C LYS A 55 4.05 -0.05 -5.04
N LYS A 56 4.60 0.66 -6.03
CA LYS A 56 5.61 1.70 -5.79
C LYS A 56 5.04 2.90 -5.04
N GLN A 57 3.82 3.31 -5.36
CA GLN A 57 3.17 4.44 -4.69
C GLN A 57 2.81 4.10 -3.24
N ILE A 58 2.36 2.87 -2.98
CA ILE A 58 2.15 2.37 -1.61
C ILE A 58 3.46 2.29 -0.85
N ALA A 59 4.53 1.74 -1.42
CA ALA A 59 5.82 1.65 -0.73
C ALA A 59 6.32 3.01 -0.23
N LYS A 60 6.13 4.08 -1.02
CA LYS A 60 6.48 5.45 -0.64
C LYS A 60 5.67 6.01 0.54
N ARG A 61 4.43 5.57 0.69
CA ARG A 61 3.47 6.07 1.70
C ARG A 61 3.35 5.14 2.90
N SER A 62 3.80 3.90 2.76
CA SER A 62 3.57 2.79 3.68
C SER A 62 3.94 3.16 5.11
N THR A 63 5.15 3.66 5.33
CA THR A 63 5.63 4.03 6.66
C THR A 63 4.74 5.08 7.32
N LYS A 64 4.39 6.14 6.59
CA LYS A 64 3.56 7.22 7.13
C LYS A 64 2.16 6.74 7.50
N LEU A 65 1.50 6.05 6.56
CA LEU A 65 0.17 5.49 6.77
C LEU A 65 0.15 4.47 7.91
N TRP A 66 1.18 3.64 8.01
CA TRP A 66 1.33 2.66 9.08
C TRP A 66 1.54 3.34 10.44
N VAL A 67 2.47 4.30 10.56
CA VAL A 67 2.75 5.01 11.83
C VAL A 67 1.50 5.77 12.30
N GLU A 68 0.86 6.53 11.43
CA GLU A 68 -0.33 7.29 11.78
C GLU A 68 -1.50 6.37 12.16
N GLY A 69 -1.72 5.31 11.38
CA GLY A 69 -2.74 4.31 11.67
C GLY A 69 -2.51 3.60 13.01
N ASN A 70 -1.27 3.20 13.30
CA ASN A 70 -0.91 2.58 14.59
C ASN A 70 -1.11 3.54 15.74
N ASN A 71 -0.65 4.79 15.63
CA ASN A 71 -0.85 5.80 16.67
C ASN A 71 -2.34 6.07 16.91
N TYR A 72 -3.15 6.13 15.84
CA TYR A 72 -4.60 6.29 15.93
C TYR A 72 -5.27 5.14 16.67
N ALA A 73 -4.88 3.90 16.33
CA ALA A 73 -5.42 2.70 16.94
C ALA A 73 -4.98 2.55 18.39
N ALA A 74 -3.69 2.75 18.69
CA ALA A 74 -3.13 2.67 20.04
C ALA A 74 -3.86 3.61 21.01
N LYS A 75 -4.12 4.86 20.61
CA LYS A 75 -4.89 5.81 21.43
C LYS A 75 -6.30 5.35 21.78
N ARG A 76 -6.92 4.51 20.95
CA ARG A 76 -8.30 4.02 21.13
C ARG A 76 -8.38 2.65 21.78
N ILE A 77 -7.34 1.84 21.59
CA ILE A 77 -7.17 0.55 22.27
C ILE A 77 -6.81 0.81 23.73
N ASN A 78 -5.84 1.69 23.97
CA ASN A 78 -5.38 2.02 25.32
C ASN A 78 -6.51 2.65 26.13
N GLY A 79 -6.84 2.02 27.26
CA GLY A 79 -7.93 2.41 28.14
C GLY A 79 -9.01 1.32 28.16
N LYS A 80 -10.27 1.77 28.29
CA LYS A 80 -11.40 0.88 28.63
C LYS A 80 -11.51 -0.35 27.72
N TRP A 81 -11.29 -0.22 26.42
CA TRP A 81 -11.41 -1.36 25.50
C TRP A 81 -10.37 -2.44 25.81
N LEU A 82 -9.11 -2.06 26.02
CA LEU A 82 -8.04 -2.98 26.39
C LEU A 82 -8.30 -3.59 27.77
N ASP A 83 -8.82 -2.81 28.73
CA ASP A 83 -9.17 -3.31 30.06
C ASP A 83 -10.28 -4.37 30.00
N ASP A 84 -11.37 -4.08 29.27
CA ASP A 84 -12.47 -5.02 29.07
C ASP A 84 -12.02 -6.28 28.32
N PHE A 85 -11.16 -6.11 27.30
CA PHE A 85 -10.59 -7.19 26.52
C PHE A 85 -9.70 -8.10 27.38
N ASN A 86 -8.79 -7.51 28.15
CA ASN A 86 -7.93 -8.25 29.08
C ASN A 86 -8.75 -8.94 30.16
N LYS A 87 -9.81 -8.31 30.68
CA LYS A 87 -10.71 -8.94 31.65
C LYS A 87 -11.40 -10.17 31.07
N LYS A 88 -11.91 -10.08 29.84
CA LYS A 88 -12.51 -11.23 29.13
C LYS A 88 -11.52 -12.40 29.01
N TRP A 89 -10.29 -12.11 28.61
CA TRP A 89 -9.32 -13.13 28.24
C TRP A 89 -8.46 -13.64 29.40
N SER A 90 -8.32 -12.87 30.49
CA SER A 90 -7.58 -13.27 31.69
C SER A 90 -8.03 -14.63 32.25
N LYS A 91 -9.35 -14.86 32.30
CA LYS A 91 -9.94 -16.14 32.76
C LYS A 91 -9.63 -17.31 31.84
N VAL A 92 -9.48 -17.06 30.54
CA VAL A 92 -9.20 -18.10 29.54
C VAL A 92 -7.74 -18.58 29.62
N PHE A 93 -6.86 -17.70 30.10
CA PHE A 93 -5.43 -17.98 30.25
C PHE A 93 -5.00 -18.31 31.67
N GLU A 94 -5.96 -18.43 32.60
CA GLU A 94 -5.68 -18.84 33.97
C GLU A 94 -5.07 -20.25 33.98
N GLY A 95 -3.96 -20.42 34.71
CA GLY A 95 -3.22 -21.68 34.79
C GLY A 95 -2.22 -21.95 33.66
N TYR A 96 -2.06 -21.04 32.70
CA TYR A 96 -1.00 -21.12 31.69
C TYR A 96 0.20 -20.24 32.07
N ASP A 97 1.38 -20.83 32.25
CA ASP A 97 2.64 -20.07 32.46
C ASP A 97 2.99 -19.21 31.23
N ASN A 98 2.69 -19.73 30.04
CA ASN A 98 2.75 -19.00 28.78
C ASN A 98 1.37 -19.05 28.12
N TRP A 99 0.70 -17.90 28.10
CA TRP A 99 -0.59 -17.66 27.42
C TRP A 99 -0.64 -18.14 25.97
N GLN A 100 0.49 -18.18 25.24
CA GLN A 100 0.59 -18.70 23.87
C GLN A 100 0.33 -20.21 23.77
N ASN A 101 0.49 -20.95 24.86
CA ASN A 101 0.24 -22.39 24.91
C ASN A 101 -1.26 -22.73 25.02
N SER A 102 -2.12 -21.73 25.26
CA SER A 102 -3.55 -21.94 25.29
C SER A 102 -4.10 -22.24 23.89
N PRO A 103 -5.00 -23.24 23.73
CA PRO A 103 -5.65 -23.50 22.44
C PRO A 103 -6.47 -22.30 21.96
N GLU A 104 -6.86 -21.41 22.87
CA GLU A 104 -7.64 -20.20 22.57
C GLU A 104 -6.77 -19.00 22.16
N TYR A 105 -5.43 -19.11 22.22
CA TYR A 105 -4.52 -18.02 21.87
C TYR A 105 -4.79 -17.46 20.46
N SER A 106 -5.00 -18.32 19.47
CA SER A 106 -5.28 -17.87 18.09
C SER A 106 -6.57 -17.05 18.00
N LYS A 107 -7.57 -17.37 18.84
CA LYS A 107 -8.84 -16.64 18.88
C LYS A 107 -8.68 -15.27 19.55
N TYR A 108 -7.93 -15.20 20.65
CA TYR A 108 -7.51 -13.94 21.27
C TYR A 108 -6.82 -13.04 20.26
N GLU A 109 -5.83 -13.58 19.56
CA GLU A 109 -5.00 -12.86 18.61
C GLU A 109 -5.85 -12.30 17.46
N LYS A 110 -6.72 -13.13 16.88
CA LYS A 110 -7.67 -12.72 15.83
C LYS A 110 -8.62 -11.61 16.30
N GLU A 111 -9.18 -11.71 17.51
CA GLU A 111 -10.08 -10.68 18.03
C GLU A 111 -9.36 -9.34 18.25
N TYR A 112 -8.14 -9.37 18.81
CA TYR A 112 -7.32 -8.18 19.00
C TYR A 112 -6.95 -7.52 17.66
N PHE A 113 -6.40 -8.31 16.73
CA PHE A 113 -5.99 -7.80 15.43
C PHE A 113 -7.18 -7.24 14.64
N LYS A 114 -8.34 -7.91 14.66
CA LYS A 114 -9.55 -7.39 14.02
C LYS A 114 -9.90 -5.98 14.49
N LYS A 115 -9.76 -5.69 15.79
CA LYS A 115 -9.96 -4.33 16.33
C LYS A 115 -8.87 -3.38 15.85
N LEU A 116 -7.60 -3.78 15.93
CA LEU A 116 -6.46 -2.99 15.46
C LEU A 116 -6.61 -2.60 13.99
N SER A 117 -6.84 -3.56 13.10
CA SER A 117 -7.02 -3.33 11.67
C SER A 117 -8.21 -2.45 11.36
N SER A 118 -9.33 -2.64 12.07
CA SER A 118 -10.50 -1.76 11.91
C SER A 118 -10.14 -0.30 12.21
N LEU A 119 -9.41 -0.05 13.29
CA LEU A 119 -9.00 1.31 13.68
C LEU A 119 -7.92 1.88 12.75
N MET A 120 -6.96 1.05 12.33
CA MET A 120 -5.95 1.45 11.35
C MET A 120 -6.60 1.85 10.03
N ASN A 121 -7.52 1.04 9.50
CA ASN A 121 -8.25 1.34 8.27
C ASN A 121 -9.15 2.58 8.39
N GLU A 122 -9.73 2.83 9.56
CA GLU A 122 -10.45 4.08 9.86
C GLU A 122 -9.53 5.30 9.75
N SER A 123 -8.34 5.23 10.34
CA SER A 123 -7.32 6.28 10.22
C SER A 123 -6.87 6.47 8.78
N ILE A 124 -6.56 5.39 8.08
CA ILE A 124 -6.07 5.41 6.69
C ILE A 124 -7.13 6.05 5.78
N LYS A 125 -8.41 5.67 5.94
CA LYS A 125 -9.51 6.22 5.13
C LYS A 125 -9.61 7.75 5.21
N ASN A 126 -9.29 8.32 6.36
CA ASN A 126 -9.33 9.77 6.59
C ASN A 126 -8.01 10.48 6.24
N ASN A 127 -6.95 9.74 5.91
CA ASN A 127 -5.66 10.30 5.51
C ASN A 127 -5.67 10.67 4.01
N PRO A 128 -5.30 11.91 3.63
CA PRO A 128 -5.30 12.35 2.22
C PRO A 128 -4.31 11.60 1.33
N GLU A 129 -3.22 11.05 1.88
CA GLU A 129 -2.26 10.23 1.13
C GLU A 129 -2.75 8.81 0.86
N SER A 130 -3.85 8.37 1.49
CA SER A 130 -4.39 7.03 1.26
C SER A 130 -4.88 6.84 -0.16
N LYS A 131 -5.33 7.91 -0.83
CA LYS A 131 -5.82 7.86 -2.20
C LYS A 131 -4.77 8.39 -3.17
N PHE A 132 -4.51 7.65 -4.24
CA PHE A 132 -3.61 8.10 -5.28
C PHE A 132 -4.02 7.55 -6.65
N THR A 133 -3.54 8.20 -7.71
CA THR A 133 -3.81 7.82 -9.10
C THR A 133 -2.51 7.47 -9.79
N THR A 134 -2.49 6.38 -10.55
CA THR A 134 -1.33 5.96 -11.34
C THR A 134 -1.17 6.78 -12.61
N LYS A 135 -0.07 6.62 -13.33
CA LYS A 135 0.14 7.28 -14.63
C LYS A 135 -0.82 6.79 -15.71
N LEU A 136 -1.41 5.61 -15.53
CA LEU A 136 -2.41 5.05 -16.43
C LEU A 136 -3.83 5.56 -16.12
N GLY A 137 -4.01 6.23 -14.97
CA GLY A 137 -5.27 6.89 -14.60
C GLY A 137 -6.13 6.10 -13.62
N SER A 138 -5.73 4.89 -13.25
CA SER A 138 -6.42 4.10 -12.25
C SER A 138 -6.24 4.70 -10.87
N THR A 139 -7.31 4.72 -10.08
CA THR A 139 -7.30 5.25 -8.72
C THR A 139 -7.25 4.12 -7.73
N TYR A 140 -6.34 4.21 -6.77
CA TYR A 140 -6.15 3.24 -5.70
C TYR A 140 -6.39 3.87 -4.34
N ILE A 141 -6.83 3.03 -3.40
CA ILE A 141 -7.01 3.39 -2.00
C ILE A 141 -6.14 2.46 -1.16
N ALA A 142 -5.31 3.05 -0.32
CA ALA A 142 -4.49 2.35 0.65
C ALA A 142 -5.35 1.70 1.73
N ARG A 143 -4.97 0.51 2.16
CA ARG A 143 -5.61 -0.24 3.23
C ARG A 143 -4.58 -1.02 4.02
N TYR A 144 -4.91 -1.30 5.27
CA TYR A 144 -4.18 -2.24 6.09
C TYR A 144 -4.84 -3.63 5.95
N ILE A 145 -4.05 -4.64 5.59
CA ILE A 145 -4.50 -6.03 5.39
C ILE A 145 -3.79 -6.95 6.39
N GLU A 146 -4.59 -7.70 7.16
CA GLU A 146 -4.11 -8.66 8.15
C GLU A 146 -3.59 -9.96 7.52
N GLU A 147 -4.25 -10.44 6.45
CA GLU A 147 -4.03 -11.76 5.83
C GLU A 147 -2.62 -11.98 5.24
N HIS A 148 -1.78 -10.94 5.20
CA HIS A 148 -0.41 -11.00 4.67
C HIS A 148 0.66 -10.52 5.65
N GLY A 149 0.41 -10.64 6.97
CA GLY A 149 1.39 -10.26 7.98
C GLY A 149 1.49 -8.75 8.15
N ASN A 150 0.32 -8.09 8.28
CA ASN A 150 0.21 -6.67 8.64
C ASN A 150 0.81 -5.71 7.60
N VAL A 151 0.36 -5.83 6.35
CA VAL A 151 0.93 -5.11 5.21
C VAL A 151 0.00 -3.98 4.76
N MET A 152 0.60 -2.81 4.50
CA MET A 152 -0.05 -1.74 3.77
C MET A 152 -0.19 -2.13 2.29
N TRP A 153 -1.42 -2.13 1.79
CA TRP A 153 -1.76 -2.50 0.42
C TRP A 153 -2.58 -1.41 -0.27
N ALA A 154 -2.78 -1.54 -1.59
CA ALA A 154 -3.67 -0.69 -2.37
C ALA A 154 -4.68 -1.54 -3.14
N THR A 155 -5.97 -1.20 -3.02
CA THR A 155 -7.03 -1.77 -3.85
C THR A 155 -7.48 -0.73 -4.87
N GLU A 156 -7.73 -1.16 -6.11
CA GLU A 156 -8.36 -0.31 -7.11
C GLU A 156 -9.74 0.15 -6.60
N LYS A 157 -10.09 1.41 -6.87
CA LYS A 157 -11.33 2.03 -6.39
C LYS A 157 -12.53 1.62 -7.23
#